data_AF-A0A3D0PNA9-F1
#
_entry.id   AF-A0A3D0PNA9-F1
#
_cell.length_a   1.000
_cell.length_b   1.000
_cell.length_c   1.000
_cell.angle_alpha   90.00
_cell.angle_beta   90.00
_cell.angle_gamma   90.00
#
_symmetry.space_group_name_H-M   'P 1'
#
loop_
_entity.id
_entity.type
_entity.pdbx_description
1 polymer ?
#
loop_
_entity_poly.entity_id
_entity_poly.type
_entity_poly.pdbx_seq_one_letter_code
_entity_poly.pdbx_strand_id
1 'polypeptide(L)' 'MYNDLIGEKSPGDNVITTLDTRLQQVAYNALKGYRGAVVVMEPKTGKILAMVSLPSYDPNKIEEQWETLVEDKDNKSP' A
#
# COMPACT_ATOMS: atom_id res chain seq x y z
N MET A 1 -3.17 24.31 -19.18
CA MET A 1 -3.77 25.35 -20.04
C MET A 1 -3.51 25.14 -21.53
N TYR A 2 -2.28 24.92 -22.03
CA TYR A 2 -2.10 24.61 -23.48
C TYR A 2 -2.81 23.30 -23.89
N ASN A 3 -2.55 22.21 -23.16
CA ASN A 3 -3.13 20.89 -23.44
C ASN A 3 -4.67 20.88 -23.36
N ASP A 4 -5.25 21.61 -22.40
CA ASP A 4 -6.71 21.71 -22.23
C ASP A 4 -7.40 22.41 -23.42
N LEU A 5 -6.70 23.35 -24.08
CA LEU A 5 -7.21 24.09 -25.23
C LEU A 5 -7.18 23.28 -26.53
N ILE A 6 -6.35 22.24 -26.61
CA ILE A 6 -6.23 21.34 -27.77
C ILE A 6 -6.91 19.98 -27.55
N GLY A 7 -7.61 19.81 -26.42
CA GLY A 7 -8.32 18.57 -26.09
C GLY A 7 -7.40 17.42 -25.65
N GLU A 8 -6.14 17.70 -25.34
CA GLU A 8 -5.20 16.69 -24.85
C GLU A 8 -5.22 16.60 -23.32
N LYS A 9 -5.28 15.37 -22.81
CA LYS A 9 -5.23 15.13 -21.37
C LYS A 9 -3.80 15.30 -20.87
N SER A 10 -3.58 16.22 -19.94
CA SER A 10 -2.27 16.34 -19.28
C SER A 10 -2.00 15.07 -18.45
N PRO A 11 -0.79 14.50 -18.53
CA PRO A 11 -0.41 13.39 -17.66
C PRO A 11 -0.47 13.84 -16.19
N GLY A 12 -0.84 12.93 -15.30
CA GLY A 12 -0.82 13.19 -13.86
C GLY A 12 0.60 13.27 -13.32
N ASP A 13 0.76 13.88 -12.15
CA ASP A 13 2.04 13.95 -11.46
C ASP A 13 2.43 12.62 -10.79
N ASN A 14 3.73 12.46 -10.52
CA ASN A 14 4.27 11.29 -9.82
C ASN A 14 4.26 11.50 -8.30
N VAL A 15 3.96 10.43 -7.56
CA VAL A 15 4.07 10.39 -6.10
C VAL A 15 5.34 9.61 -5.71
N ILE A 16 6.24 10.25 -4.97
CA ILE A 16 7.44 9.62 -4.43
C ILE A 16 7.22 9.34 -2.94
N THR A 17 7.35 8.08 -2.54
CA THR A 17 7.14 7.65 -1.15
C THR A 17 8.45 7.61 -0.37
N THR A 18 8.34 7.59 0.97
CA THR A 18 9.49 7.42 1.88
C THR A 18 9.80 5.95 2.17
N LEU A 19 9.01 5.02 1.60
CA LEU A 19 9.10 3.61 1.90
C LEU A 19 10.39 3.01 1.35
N ASP A 20 11.09 2.27 2.19
CA ASP A 20 12.21 1.43 1.80
C ASP A 20 11.69 0.01 1.53
N THR A 21 11.81 -0.45 0.29
CA THR A 21 11.27 -1.74 -0.15
C THR A 21 11.88 -2.94 0.59
N ARG A 22 13.14 -2.83 1.02
CA ARG A 22 13.81 -3.90 1.79
C ARG A 22 13.25 -3.96 3.20
N LEU A 23 13.16 -2.82 3.89
CA LEU A 23 12.57 -2.76 5.24
C LEU A 23 11.11 -3.22 5.20
N GLN A 24 10.39 -2.87 4.15
CA GLN A 24 9.01 -3.28 3.97
C GLN A 24 8.87 -4.80 3.83
N GLN A 25 9.74 -5.44 3.04
CA GLN A 25 9.76 -6.91 2.91
C GLN A 25 10.17 -7.60 4.22
N VAL A 26 11.13 -7.03 4.95
CA VAL A 26 11.54 -7.56 6.26
C VAL A 26 10.39 -7.47 7.26
N ALA A 27 9.71 -6.32 7.35
CA ALA A 27 8.56 -6.14 8.23
C ALA A 27 7.41 -7.09 7.86
N TYR A 28 7.15 -7.30 6.57
CA TYR A 28 6.15 -8.25 6.08
C TYR A 28 6.47 -9.68 6.50
N ASN A 29 7.71 -10.13 6.27
CA ASN A 29 8.14 -11.47 6.63
C ASN A 29 8.15 -11.69 8.15
N ALA A 30 8.50 -10.66 8.93
CA ALA A 30 8.51 -10.72 10.39
C ALA A 30 7.09 -10.82 10.98
N LEU A 31 6.11 -10.14 10.38
CA LEU A 31 4.72 -10.18 10.83
C LEU A 31 3.95 -11.41 10.31
N LYS A 32 4.49 -12.10 9.31
CA LYS A 32 3.83 -13.24 8.65
C LYS A 32 3.38 -14.29 9.66
N GLY A 33 2.10 -14.67 9.58
CA GLY A 33 1.49 -15.63 10.51
C GLY A 33 0.84 -14.98 11.73
N TYR A 34 1.01 -13.68 11.94
CA TYR A 34 0.33 -12.91 12.98
C TYR A 34 -0.62 -11.88 12.36
N ARG A 35 -1.64 -11.52 13.14
CA ARG A 35 -2.58 -10.46 12.80
C ARG A 35 -2.18 -9.20 13.56
N GLY A 36 -2.02 -8.09 12.85
CA GLY A 36 -1.57 -6.83 13.45
C GLY A 36 -0.90 -5.91 12.44
N ALA A 37 -0.12 -4.96 12.95
CA ALA A 37 0.60 -4.00 12.12
C ALA A 37 2.00 -3.70 12.67
N VAL A 38 2.92 -3.35 11.77
CA VAL A 38 4.29 -2.93 12.05
C VAL A 38 4.55 -1.61 11.33
N VAL A 39 5.08 -0.62 12.05
CA VAL A 39 5.48 0.68 11.50
C VAL A 39 6.93 0.95 11.86
N VAL A 40 7.74 1.31 10.86
CA VAL A 40 9.14 1.71 11.04
C VAL A 40 9.30 3.16 10.62
N MET A 41 9.86 3.96 11.50
CA MET A 41 10.02 5.41 11.34
C MET A 41 11.49 5.80 11.50
N GLU A 42 11.95 6.76 10.70
CA GLU A 42 13.18 7.50 10.96
C GLU A 42 12.89 8.62 11.99
N PRO A 43 13.37 8.53 13.24
CA PRO A 43 12.92 9.45 14.30
C PRO A 43 13.33 10.91 14.08
N LYS A 44 14.46 11.12 13.38
CA LYS A 44 15.01 12.46 13.14
C LYS A 44 14.19 13.28 12.14
N THR A 45 13.54 12.62 11.19
CA THR A 45 12.83 13.27 10.07
C THR A 45 11.33 13.00 10.09
N GLY A 46 10.87 11.99 10.84
CA GLY A 46 9.50 11.51 10.83
C GLY A 46 9.13 10.67 9.62
N LYS A 47 10.08 10.36 8.72
CA LYS A 47 9.80 9.53 7.53
C LYS A 47 9.35 8.13 7.95
N ILE A 48 8.30 7.64 7.31
CA ILE A 48 7.86 6.25 7.46
C ILE A 48 8.61 5.43 6.42
N LEU A 49 9.45 4.52 6.89
CA LEU A 49 10.29 3.67 6.03
C LEU A 49 9.61 2.34 5.73
N ALA A 50 8.74 1.85 6.63
CA ALA A 50 7.95 0.65 6.42
C ALA A 50 6.62 0.77 7.19
N MET A 51 5.56 0.23 6.59
CA MET A 51 4.22 0.14 7.16
C MET A 51 3.56 -1.12 6.62
N VAL A 52 3.39 -2.14 7.48
CA VAL A 52 2.79 -3.42 7.12
C VAL A 52 1.61 -3.67 8.03
N SER A 53 0.52 -4.16 7.45
CA SER A 53 -0.61 -4.71 8.18
C SER A 53 -0.92 -6.09 7.61
N LEU A 54 -1.12 -7.08 8.49
CA LEU A 54 -1.55 -8.42 8.13
C LEU A 54 -2.84 -8.81 8.86
N PRO A 55 -3.76 -9.53 8.20
CA PRO A 55 -3.67 -10.04 6.82
C PRO A 55 -3.71 -8.93 5.74
N SER A 56 -3.20 -9.22 4.54
CA SER A 56 -3.18 -8.28 3.40
C SER A 56 -4.00 -8.85 2.22
N TYR A 57 -3.84 -8.29 1.02
CA TYR A 57 -4.44 -8.79 -0.22
C TYR A 57 -3.57 -8.36 -1.42
N ASP A 58 -3.75 -9.01 -2.57
CA ASP A 58 -3.10 -8.61 -3.83
C ASP A 58 -3.88 -7.47 -4.49
N PRO A 59 -3.34 -6.23 -4.54
CA PRO A 59 -4.06 -5.09 -5.09
C PRO A 59 -4.37 -5.24 -6.59
N ASN A 60 -3.64 -6.09 -7.32
CA ASN A 60 -3.91 -6.33 -8.75
C ASN A 60 -5.17 -7.17 -8.99
N LYS A 61 -5.73 -7.79 -7.95
CA LYS A 61 -6.91 -8.68 -8.04
C LYS A 61 -8.15 -8.07 -7.38
N ILE A 62 -8.10 -6.79 -7.03
CA ILE A 62 -9.16 -6.15 -6.25
C ILE A 62 -10.52 -6.17 -6.96
N GLU A 63 -10.54 -6.03 -8.29
CA GLU A 63 -11.77 -6.04 -9.08
C GLU A 63 -12.47 -7.40 -9.03
N GLU A 64 -11.70 -8.49 -9.14
CA GLU A 64 -12.21 -9.86 -9.08
C GLU A 64 -12.60 -10.27 -7.66
N GLN A 65 -11.88 -9.75 -6.65
CA GLN A 65 -12.02 -10.15 -5.25
C GLN A 65 -12.90 -9.20 -4.43
N TRP A 66 -13.47 -8.16 -5.04
CA TRP A 66 -14.18 -7.08 -4.35
C TRP A 66 -15.25 -7.59 -3.39
N GLU A 67 -16.16 -8.44 -3.87
CA GLU A 67 -17.24 -8.99 -3.04
C GLU A 67 -16.70 -9.79 -1.85
N THR A 68 -15.64 -10.58 -2.07
CA THR A 68 -15.03 -11.39 -1.01
C THR A 68 -14.31 -10.54 0.04
N LEU A 69 -13.63 -9.48 -0.38
CA LEU A 69 -12.91 -8.56 0.53
C LEU A 69 -13.87 -7.73 1.38
N VAL A 70 -15.03 -7.36 0.84
CA VAL A 70 -16.05 -6.58 1.55
C VAL A 70 -16.84 -7.45 2.54
N GLU A 71 -17.05 -8.73 2.23
CA GLU A 71 -17.78 -9.66 3.10
C GLU A 71 -16.92 -10.31 4.19
N ASP A 72 -15.59 -10.14 4.17
CA ASP A 72 -14.67 -10.77 5.13
C ASP A 72 -14.75 -10.16 6.55
N LYS A 73 -15.78 -10.58 7.29
CA LYS A 73 -16.02 -10.19 8.69
C LYS A 73 -14.95 -10.71 9.66
N ASP A 74 -14.18 -11.71 9.26
CA ASP A 74 -13.20 -12.36 10.13
C ASP A 74 -11.79 -11.76 9.98
N ASN A 75 -11.58 -10.84 9.03
CA ASN A 75 -10.28 -10.33 8.57
C ASN A 75 -9.30 -11.50 8.41
N LYS A 76 -9.61 -12.42 7.50
CA LYS A 76 -8.78 -13.58 7.11
C LYS A 76 -8.30 -13.48 5.65
N SER A 77 -8.43 -12.30 5.06
CA SER A 77 -7.99 -12.01 3.70
C SER A 77 -6.56 -12.53 3.43
N PRO A 78 -6.31 -13.14 2.26
CA PRO A 78 -5.08 -13.90 2.00
C PRO A 78 -3.81 -13.04 1.83
#